data_AF-A0A1R4B488-F1
#
_entry.id   AF-A0A1R4B488-F1
#
_cell.length_a   1.000
_cell.length_b   1.000
_cell.length_c   1.000
_cell.angle_alpha   90.00
_cell.angle_beta   90.00
_cell.angle_gamma   90.00
#
_symmetry.space_group_name_H-M   'P 1'
#
loop_
_entity.id
_entity.type
_entity.pdbx_description
1 polymer ?
#
loop_
_entity_poly.entity_id
_entity_poly.type
_entity_poly.pdbx_seq_one_letter_code
_entity_poly.pdbx_strand_id
1 'polypeptide(L)'
;MALWGGRFTQAADTRFKQFNDSLRFDYRLAEQDIVGSIAWSKALLSVNVLTEEEQQRLELALNELKMEVMEDPEQILASDAEDIHSWVEQQLINKVGDLGKKLHTGRSRNDQVATDLKLWCRQQGRQVLMTLDQMQNQLVNVASQHHDTVLPGYTHLQRAQPVTFAHWCLAYSEMFERDYSRLEDAIKRLDTCPLGSGALAGTAYAIDRENLAYNLGFRRATRNSLDSVSDRDHVMELMSVASISMLHLSRMAEDLIFYNSGESGFIELADTVTSGSSLMPQKKNPDALELIRGKTGRVYGSLAGMMMTVKALPLAYNKDMQEDKEGLFDALDTWNECMAMAALCFEGIKINKERTLEAAKQGYANATELADYLVSKGIPFREAHHIVGVAVVEAIRRGMPLEDLSLDELKVFSPVIEEDVYEILTIESCLSKRCAKGGVAPHQVRYAVEEAQKRLDTRVSSDIQVRPARLTDVESLEGMVAYWANMGENLPRSRNEIVRDIGSFAVVEHNGEITGCASLYVYDSGLAEIRSLGVEAGWQGQGQGAAIVHYLVNKARNMAINKVFVLTRTPEFFMKQDFLPTSKMLLPEKVLKDCEQCPRQHACDEVALEVNLNEQLIMQTTSL
;
A
#
# COMPACT_ATOMS: atom_id res chain seq x y z
N MET A 1 2.61 30.84 26.51
CA MET A 1 1.64 30.74 27.62
C MET A 1 0.77 29.53 27.34
N ALA A 2 0.57 28.64 28.30
CA ALA A 2 -0.36 27.52 28.14
C ALA A 2 -1.77 28.03 27.82
N LEU A 3 -2.50 27.35 26.93
CA LEU A 3 -3.86 27.73 26.50
C LEU A 3 -4.88 27.70 27.64
N TRP A 4 -4.53 27.00 28.71
CA TRP A 4 -5.25 26.91 29.96
C TRP A 4 -4.34 27.49 31.05
N GLY A 5 -4.67 28.69 31.55
CA GLY A 5 -3.77 29.40 32.48
C GLY A 5 -4.48 30.31 33.48
N GLY A 6 -5.62 30.89 33.11
CA GLY A 6 -6.34 31.85 33.97
C GLY A 6 -6.83 31.30 35.32
N ARG A 7 -6.83 29.98 35.52
CA ARG A 7 -7.24 29.31 36.76
C ARG A 7 -6.07 28.96 37.69
N PHE A 8 -4.83 29.07 37.24
CA PHE A 8 -3.65 28.59 37.99
C PHE A 8 -2.90 29.73 38.65
N THR A 9 -2.49 29.54 39.90
CA THR A 9 -1.76 30.53 40.71
C THR A 9 -0.24 30.34 40.69
N GLN A 10 0.24 29.22 40.16
CA GLN A 10 1.65 28.86 40.07
C GLN A 10 1.96 28.27 38.69
N ALA A 11 3.23 28.36 38.27
CA ALA A 11 3.72 27.68 37.08
C ALA A 11 3.75 26.16 37.30
N ALA A 12 3.62 25.40 36.21
CA ALA A 12 3.77 23.94 36.24
C ALA A 12 5.22 23.53 36.61
N ASP A 13 5.36 22.44 37.35
CA ASP A 13 6.65 21.79 37.58
C ASP A 13 7.21 21.28 36.23
N THR A 14 8.51 21.44 35.99
CA THR A 14 9.14 21.05 34.72
C THR A 14 9.03 19.56 34.44
N ARG A 15 9.04 18.71 35.46
CA ARG A 15 8.85 17.25 35.31
C ARG A 15 7.42 16.93 34.91
N PHE A 16 6.46 17.66 35.49
CA PHE A 16 5.05 17.50 35.11
C PHE A 16 4.83 17.93 33.65
N LYS A 17 5.41 19.05 33.23
CA LYS A 17 5.38 19.50 31.82
C LYS A 17 5.91 18.41 30.89
N GLN A 18 7.12 17.89 31.13
CA GLN A 18 7.70 16.83 30.30
C GLN A 18 6.86 15.54 30.25
N PHE A 19 6.19 15.20 31.35
CA PHE A 19 5.32 14.02 31.43
C PHE A 19 3.96 14.23 30.73
N ASN A 20 3.44 15.46 30.73
CA ASN A 20 2.12 15.81 30.20
C ASN A 20 2.14 16.20 28.71
N ASP A 21 3.23 16.82 28.26
CA ASP A 21 3.36 17.33 26.90
C ASP A 21 3.38 16.18 25.88
N SER A 22 2.80 16.40 24.70
CA SER A 22 2.73 15.41 23.62
C SER A 22 3.42 15.85 22.33
N LEU A 23 3.92 17.09 22.26
CA LEU A 23 4.55 17.66 21.06
C LEU A 23 5.63 16.76 20.43
N ARG A 24 6.43 16.06 21.25
CA ARG A 24 7.51 15.16 20.80
C ARG A 24 7.04 14.02 19.88
N PHE A 25 5.75 13.68 19.90
CA PHE A 25 5.18 12.63 19.06
C PHE A 25 3.95 13.10 18.27
N ASP A 26 3.11 13.98 18.82
CA ASP A 26 1.91 14.45 18.13
C ASP A 26 2.18 15.49 17.04
N TYR A 27 3.42 15.98 16.89
CA TYR A 27 3.82 16.79 15.74
C TYR A 27 3.53 16.08 14.40
N ARG A 28 3.47 14.74 14.39
CA ARG A 28 3.06 13.92 13.24
C ARG A 28 1.64 14.21 12.75
N LEU A 29 0.82 14.89 13.55
CA LEU A 29 -0.55 15.28 13.21
C LEU A 29 -0.66 16.72 12.68
N ALA A 30 0.46 17.41 12.44
CA ALA A 30 0.47 18.82 12.06
C ALA A 30 -0.35 19.12 10.80
N GLU A 31 -0.17 18.31 9.74
CA GLU A 31 -0.94 18.48 8.50
C GLU A 31 -2.45 18.29 8.74
N GLN A 32 -2.83 17.28 9.52
CA GLN A 32 -4.22 16.99 9.82
C GLN A 32 -4.86 18.07 10.69
N ASP A 33 -4.12 18.61 11.67
CA ASP A 33 -4.58 19.73 12.51
C ASP A 33 -4.84 20.99 11.68
N ILE A 34 -3.94 21.30 10.75
CA ILE A 34 -4.04 22.47 9.88
C ILE A 34 -5.22 22.31 8.92
N VAL A 35 -5.38 21.16 8.27
CA VAL A 35 -6.52 20.86 7.38
C VAL A 35 -7.84 20.89 8.15
N GLY A 36 -7.88 20.27 9.34
CA GLY A 36 -9.01 20.33 10.27
C GLY A 36 -9.39 21.76 10.65
N SER A 37 -8.39 22.60 10.86
CA SER A 37 -8.54 24.03 11.18
C SER A 37 -9.04 24.87 10.00
N ILE A 38 -8.62 24.58 8.78
CA ILE A 38 -9.18 25.23 7.57
C ILE A 38 -10.67 24.91 7.45
N ALA A 39 -11.06 23.65 7.57
CA ALA A 39 -12.47 23.26 7.50
C ALA A 39 -13.31 23.88 8.64
N TRP A 40 -12.74 23.95 9.85
CA TRP A 40 -13.40 24.60 10.98
C TRP A 40 -13.62 26.10 10.75
N SER A 41 -12.67 26.80 10.12
CA SER A 41 -12.85 28.22 9.76
C SER A 41 -14.06 28.44 8.84
N LYS A 42 -14.28 27.53 7.87
CA LYS A 42 -15.43 27.55 6.97
C LYS A 42 -16.74 27.26 7.71
N ALA A 43 -16.72 26.35 8.70
CA ALA A 43 -17.87 26.11 9.57
C ALA A 43 -18.21 27.36 10.41
N LEU A 44 -17.23 28.06 10.96
CA LEU A 44 -17.45 29.29 11.73
C LEU A 44 -18.02 30.43 10.88
N LEU A 45 -17.60 30.53 9.62
CA LEU A 45 -18.21 31.45 8.64
C LEU A 45 -19.69 31.15 8.43
N SER A 46 -20.07 29.87 8.29
CA SER A 46 -21.46 29.46 8.06
C SER A 46 -22.43 29.84 9.20
N VAL A 47 -21.90 30.04 10.41
CA VAL A 47 -22.67 30.46 11.60
C VAL A 47 -22.38 31.89 12.02
N ASN A 48 -21.77 32.70 11.14
CA ASN A 48 -21.49 34.13 11.32
C ASN A 48 -20.58 34.47 12.53
N VAL A 49 -19.71 33.55 12.95
CA VAL A 49 -18.66 33.83 13.94
C VAL A 49 -17.48 34.55 13.28
N LEU A 50 -17.20 34.20 12.03
CA LEU A 50 -16.22 34.86 11.18
C LEU A 50 -16.91 35.58 10.02
N THR A 51 -16.34 36.69 9.58
CA THR A 51 -16.66 37.29 8.27
C THR A 51 -15.93 36.55 7.14
N GLU A 52 -16.35 36.74 5.89
CA GLU A 52 -15.66 36.15 4.73
C GLU A 52 -14.18 36.54 4.67
N GLU A 53 -13.87 37.82 4.92
CA GLU A 53 -12.49 38.33 4.94
C GLU A 53 -11.66 37.68 6.06
N GLU A 54 -12.25 37.54 7.26
CA GLU A 54 -11.59 36.88 8.40
C GLU A 54 -11.30 35.40 8.08
N GLN A 55 -12.25 34.69 7.48
CA GLN A 55 -12.10 33.29 7.10
C GLN A 55 -11.00 33.12 6.03
N GLN A 56 -11.01 33.93 4.97
CA GLN A 56 -9.99 33.89 3.91
C GLN A 56 -8.59 34.16 4.45
N ARG A 57 -8.44 35.14 5.36
CA ARG A 57 -7.15 35.44 6.00
C ARG A 57 -6.64 34.28 6.86
N LEU A 58 -7.53 33.60 7.58
CA LEU A 58 -7.17 32.39 8.34
C LEU A 58 -6.74 31.25 7.42
N GLU A 59 -7.50 30.99 6.36
CA GLU A 59 -7.20 29.93 5.40
C GLU A 59 -5.87 30.16 4.68
N LEU A 60 -5.58 31.40 4.26
CA LEU A 60 -4.29 31.75 3.66
C LEU A 60 -3.13 31.47 4.62
N ALA A 61 -3.21 31.97 5.87
CA ALA A 61 -2.16 31.77 6.87
C ALA A 61 -1.96 30.30 7.25
N LEU A 62 -3.04 29.51 7.29
CA LEU A 62 -2.99 28.07 7.54
C LEU A 62 -2.36 27.32 6.35
N ASN A 63 -2.66 27.70 5.10
CA ASN A 63 -2.04 27.09 3.93
C ASN A 63 -0.53 27.41 3.84
N GLU A 64 -0.13 28.65 4.16
CA GLU A 64 1.29 28.99 4.29
C GLU A 64 1.98 28.14 5.37
N LEU A 65 1.36 28.03 6.55
CA LEU A 65 1.90 27.21 7.64
C LEU A 65 1.98 25.73 7.25
N LYS A 66 1.00 25.22 6.48
CA LYS A 66 1.05 23.86 5.95
C LYS A 66 2.27 23.65 5.07
N MET A 67 2.56 24.59 4.17
CA MET A 67 3.74 24.50 3.29
C MET A 67 5.03 24.53 4.10
N GLU A 68 5.13 25.41 5.10
CA GLU A 68 6.29 25.48 6.01
C GLU A 68 6.51 24.14 6.74
N VAL A 69 5.44 23.52 7.26
CA VAL A 69 5.49 22.22 7.93
C VAL A 69 5.88 21.08 6.97
N MET A 70 5.39 21.11 5.73
CA MET A 70 5.74 20.09 4.73
C MET A 70 7.20 20.20 4.27
N GLU A 71 7.77 21.41 4.26
CA GLU A 71 9.18 21.64 3.91
C GLU A 71 10.13 21.24 5.05
N ASP A 72 9.79 21.59 6.29
CA ASP A 72 10.56 21.24 7.49
C ASP A 72 9.61 20.90 8.66
N PRO A 73 9.24 19.62 8.85
CA PRO A 73 8.39 19.22 9.97
C PRO A 73 9.14 19.23 11.31
N GLU A 74 10.48 19.13 11.31
CA GLU A 74 11.29 19.09 12.54
C GLU A 74 11.32 20.45 13.25
N GLN A 75 11.07 21.55 12.54
CA GLN A 75 10.95 22.88 13.15
C GLN A 75 9.94 22.93 14.32
N ILE A 76 8.92 22.06 14.28
CA ILE A 76 7.89 21.98 15.33
C ILE A 76 8.53 21.59 16.68
N LEU A 77 9.48 20.66 16.64
CA LEU A 77 10.15 20.10 17.82
C LEU A 77 11.10 21.10 18.50
N ALA A 78 11.44 22.21 17.83
CA ALA A 78 12.21 23.30 18.43
C ALA A 78 11.37 24.20 19.37
N SER A 79 10.04 24.03 19.36
CA SER A 79 9.11 24.79 20.21
C SER A 79 8.94 24.15 21.59
N ASP A 80 8.59 24.98 22.59
CA ASP A 80 8.21 24.55 23.95
C ASP A 80 6.67 24.44 24.12
N ALA A 81 5.93 24.35 23.01
CA ALA A 81 4.49 24.13 23.02
C ALA A 81 4.13 22.79 23.67
N GLU A 82 2.97 22.70 24.32
CA GLU A 82 2.50 21.48 24.99
C GLU A 82 2.21 20.35 23.99
N ASP A 83 1.54 20.71 22.89
CA ASP A 83 1.03 19.82 21.86
C ASP A 83 1.00 20.53 20.50
N ILE A 84 0.81 19.76 19.43
CA ILE A 84 0.73 20.28 18.07
C ILE A 84 -0.37 21.35 17.91
N HIS A 85 -1.49 21.18 18.60
CA HIS A 85 -2.63 22.09 18.51
C HIS A 85 -2.28 23.48 19.06
N SER A 86 -1.54 23.53 20.18
CA SER A 86 -1.01 24.74 20.78
C SER A 86 0.05 25.38 19.90
N TRP A 87 0.89 24.56 19.26
CA TRP A 87 1.88 25.04 18.31
C TRP A 87 1.21 25.72 17.11
N VAL A 88 0.25 25.07 16.45
CA VAL A 88 -0.49 25.63 15.30
C VAL A 88 -1.20 26.92 15.69
N GLU A 89 -1.87 26.95 16.85
CA GLU A 89 -2.54 28.17 17.33
C GLU A 89 -1.54 29.31 17.58
N GLN A 90 -0.39 29.02 18.18
CA GLN A 90 0.64 30.02 18.42
C GLN A 90 1.21 30.59 17.10
N GLN A 91 1.50 29.74 16.12
CA GLN A 91 1.97 30.18 14.80
C GLN A 91 0.91 31.01 14.07
N LEU A 92 -0.36 30.59 14.16
CA LEU A 92 -1.46 31.32 13.56
C LEU A 92 -1.65 32.70 14.21
N ILE A 93 -1.57 32.80 15.55
CA ILE A 93 -1.61 34.09 16.26
C ILE A 93 -0.42 34.98 15.85
N ASN A 94 0.77 34.42 15.65
CA ASN A 94 1.92 35.19 15.17
C ASN A 94 1.67 35.77 13.77
N LYS A 95 0.99 35.03 12.88
CA LYS A 95 0.67 35.45 11.51
C LYS A 95 -0.51 36.44 11.42
N VAL A 96 -1.58 36.22 12.18
CA VAL A 96 -2.86 36.98 12.03
C VAL A 96 -3.35 37.70 13.29
N GLY A 97 -2.61 37.66 14.39
CA GLY A 97 -2.95 38.32 15.65
C GLY A 97 -4.15 37.71 16.36
N ASP A 98 -5.01 38.56 16.94
CA ASP A 98 -6.20 38.12 17.69
C ASP A 98 -7.21 37.34 16.85
N LEU A 99 -7.16 37.47 15.52
CA LEU A 99 -7.96 36.64 14.62
C LEU A 99 -7.66 35.14 14.79
N GLY A 100 -6.40 34.77 15.04
CA GLY A 100 -6.00 33.39 15.30
C GLY A 100 -6.69 32.81 16.54
N LYS A 101 -6.96 33.65 17.55
CA LYS A 101 -7.68 33.25 18.77
C LYS A 101 -9.18 32.99 18.50
N LYS A 102 -9.77 33.64 17.48
CA LYS A 102 -11.19 33.39 17.13
C LYS A 102 -11.40 31.99 16.57
N LEU A 103 -10.39 31.37 15.96
CA LEU A 103 -10.51 30.06 15.32
C LEU A 103 -10.97 28.95 16.28
N HIS A 104 -10.57 29.00 17.56
CA HIS A 104 -10.95 27.97 18.54
C HIS A 104 -12.40 28.09 19.02
N THR A 105 -13.15 29.10 18.59
CA THR A 105 -14.54 29.32 19.02
C THR A 105 -15.41 28.11 18.72
N GLY A 106 -16.08 27.56 19.74
CA GLY A 106 -17.01 26.44 19.60
C GLY A 106 -16.35 25.06 19.40
N ARG A 107 -15.01 24.98 19.44
CA ARG A 107 -14.20 23.76 19.30
C ARG A 107 -13.57 23.38 20.65
N SER A 108 -13.13 22.13 20.79
CA SER A 108 -12.31 21.66 21.90
C SER A 108 -11.08 20.94 21.37
N ARG A 109 -10.05 20.76 22.21
CA ARG A 109 -8.98 19.82 21.88
C ARG A 109 -9.49 18.38 21.77
N ASN A 110 -10.56 18.02 22.48
CA ASN A 110 -11.09 16.65 22.49
C ASN A 110 -11.64 16.21 21.13
N ASP A 111 -12.47 17.04 20.49
CA ASP A 111 -13.00 16.74 19.16
C ASP A 111 -12.00 17.05 18.05
N GLN A 112 -11.09 18.02 18.26
CA GLN A 112 -9.98 18.31 17.35
C GLN A 112 -9.02 17.11 17.24
N VAL A 113 -8.44 16.63 18.34
CA VAL A 113 -7.47 15.51 18.31
C VAL A 113 -8.12 14.21 17.79
N ALA A 114 -9.40 13.98 18.10
CA ALA A 114 -10.14 12.84 17.56
C ALA A 114 -10.33 12.94 16.04
N THR A 115 -10.46 14.16 15.50
CA THR A 115 -10.55 14.41 14.06
C THR A 115 -9.18 14.21 13.40
N ASP A 116 -8.14 14.82 13.96
CA ASP A 116 -6.78 14.77 13.42
C ASP A 116 -6.27 13.33 13.34
N LEU A 117 -6.51 12.55 14.42
CA LEU A 117 -6.13 11.15 14.46
C LEU A 117 -6.88 10.30 13.42
N LYS A 118 -8.19 10.52 13.23
CA LYS A 118 -8.96 9.79 12.19
C LYS A 118 -8.52 10.14 10.77
N LEU A 119 -8.19 11.42 10.51
CA LEU A 119 -7.61 11.84 9.23
C LEU A 119 -6.26 11.15 8.98
N TRP A 120 -5.39 11.12 10.00
CA TRP A 120 -4.09 10.45 9.93
C TRP A 120 -4.24 8.95 9.70
N CYS A 121 -5.11 8.28 10.47
CA CYS A 121 -5.42 6.85 10.33
C CYS A 121 -5.92 6.49 8.93
N ARG A 122 -6.76 7.34 8.32
CA ARG A 122 -7.25 7.13 6.95
C ARG A 122 -6.11 7.19 5.94
N GLN A 123 -5.22 8.19 6.06
CA GLN A 123 -4.06 8.35 5.18
C GLN A 123 -3.09 7.17 5.33
N GLN A 124 -2.70 6.82 6.56
CA GLN A 124 -1.77 5.72 6.81
C GLN A 124 -2.37 4.36 6.43
N GLY A 125 -3.67 4.15 6.69
CA GLY A 125 -4.36 2.93 6.25
C GLY A 125 -4.32 2.76 4.73
N ARG A 126 -4.51 3.84 3.96
CA ARG A 126 -4.36 3.79 2.49
C ARG A 126 -2.92 3.46 2.08
N GLN A 127 -1.92 4.07 2.72
CA GLN A 127 -0.51 3.76 2.44
C GLN A 127 -0.20 2.27 2.67
N VAL A 128 -0.71 1.69 3.75
CA VAL A 128 -0.48 0.27 4.05
C VAL A 128 -1.24 -0.65 3.08
N LEU A 129 -2.44 -0.29 2.62
CA LEU A 129 -3.14 -1.04 1.55
C LEU A 129 -2.27 -1.15 0.29
N MET A 130 -1.60 -0.06 -0.09
CA MET A 130 -0.70 -0.05 -1.24
C MET A 130 0.50 -0.97 -1.03
N THR A 131 1.13 -0.93 0.15
CA THR A 131 2.27 -1.81 0.48
C THR A 131 1.85 -3.28 0.52
N LEU A 132 0.63 -3.58 1.00
CA LEU A 132 0.03 -4.93 0.94
C LEU A 132 -0.16 -5.40 -0.51
N ASP A 133 -0.66 -4.54 -1.40
CA ASP A 133 -0.80 -4.87 -2.81
C ASP A 133 0.56 -5.06 -3.49
N GLN A 134 1.57 -4.25 -3.16
CA GLN A 134 2.95 -4.46 -3.64
C GLN A 134 3.50 -5.82 -3.22
N MET A 135 3.33 -6.19 -1.95
CA MET A 135 3.75 -7.51 -1.45
C MET A 135 3.01 -8.65 -2.17
N GLN A 136 1.68 -8.54 -2.33
CA GLN A 136 0.89 -9.55 -3.03
C GLN A 136 1.31 -9.67 -4.51
N ASN A 137 1.52 -8.56 -5.20
CA ASN A 137 2.02 -8.54 -6.58
C ASN A 137 3.39 -9.24 -6.65
N GLN A 138 4.29 -8.96 -5.71
CA GLN A 138 5.60 -9.61 -5.69
C GLN A 138 5.49 -11.13 -5.50
N LEU A 139 4.63 -11.61 -4.60
CA LEU A 139 4.38 -13.04 -4.41
C LEU A 139 3.79 -13.69 -5.67
N VAL A 140 2.82 -13.03 -6.32
CA VAL A 140 2.18 -13.54 -7.55
C VAL A 140 3.17 -13.56 -8.71
N ASN A 141 4.04 -12.55 -8.82
CA ASN A 141 5.11 -12.51 -9.81
C ASN A 141 6.12 -13.65 -9.61
N VAL A 142 6.56 -13.89 -8.37
CA VAL A 142 7.46 -15.01 -8.06
C VAL A 142 6.75 -16.35 -8.31
N ALA A 143 5.47 -16.45 -7.96
CA ALA A 143 4.66 -17.65 -8.23
C ALA A 143 4.54 -17.94 -9.73
N SER A 144 4.35 -16.93 -10.57
CA SER A 144 4.27 -17.11 -12.02
C SER A 144 5.59 -17.61 -12.61
N GLN A 145 6.73 -17.10 -12.12
CA GLN A 145 8.07 -17.53 -12.52
C GLN A 145 8.41 -18.95 -12.06
N HIS A 146 7.82 -19.41 -10.95
CA HIS A 146 8.11 -20.68 -10.29
C HIS A 146 6.93 -21.66 -10.24
N HIS A 147 5.98 -21.56 -11.18
CA HIS A 147 4.76 -22.38 -11.20
C HIS A 147 5.02 -23.89 -11.16
N ASP A 148 6.04 -24.36 -11.87
CA ASP A 148 6.44 -25.78 -11.93
C ASP A 148 7.61 -26.14 -10.99
N THR A 149 8.06 -25.21 -10.16
CA THR A 149 9.18 -25.49 -9.25
C THR A 149 8.68 -26.30 -8.06
N VAL A 150 8.95 -27.59 -8.06
CA VAL A 150 8.59 -28.52 -6.98
C VAL A 150 9.22 -28.08 -5.66
N LEU A 151 8.48 -28.20 -4.57
CA LEU A 151 8.93 -27.95 -3.20
C LEU A 151 8.38 -29.07 -2.31
N PRO A 152 9.14 -29.62 -1.34
CA PRO A 152 8.57 -30.52 -0.34
C PRO A 152 7.53 -29.76 0.49
N GLY A 153 6.30 -30.27 0.57
CA GLY A 153 5.29 -29.76 1.49
C GLY A 153 5.57 -30.24 2.92
N TYR A 154 5.19 -29.43 3.91
CA TYR A 154 5.50 -29.71 5.31
C TYR A 154 4.28 -29.71 6.21
N THR A 155 4.21 -30.70 7.10
CA THR A 155 3.36 -30.69 8.28
C THR A 155 4.21 -31.14 9.46
N HIS A 156 4.20 -30.40 10.59
CA HIS A 156 5.12 -30.65 11.72
C HIS A 156 6.61 -30.57 11.35
N LEU A 157 6.95 -29.77 10.34
CA LEU A 157 8.29 -29.71 9.72
C LEU A 157 8.79 -31.08 9.18
N GLN A 158 7.90 -32.07 9.05
CA GLN A 158 8.14 -33.33 8.37
C GLN A 158 7.67 -33.22 6.92
N ARG A 159 8.43 -33.81 6.00
CA ARG A 159 8.06 -33.89 4.59
C ARG A 159 6.75 -34.66 4.46
N ALA A 160 5.75 -34.02 3.88
CA ALA A 160 4.41 -34.54 3.69
C ALA A 160 4.23 -34.95 2.23
N GLN A 161 3.59 -34.09 1.41
CA GLN A 161 3.37 -34.34 -0.01
C GLN A 161 4.11 -33.27 -0.84
N PRO A 162 4.55 -33.57 -2.07
CA PRO A 162 5.13 -32.56 -2.94
C PRO A 162 4.12 -31.45 -3.22
N VAL A 163 4.60 -30.21 -3.19
CA VAL A 163 3.88 -29.01 -3.63
C VAL A 163 4.75 -28.25 -4.64
N THR A 164 4.39 -27.02 -4.98
CA THR A 164 5.26 -26.12 -5.73
C THR A 164 5.55 -24.85 -4.95
N PHE A 165 6.68 -24.20 -5.24
CA PHE A 165 7.02 -22.91 -4.64
C PHE A 165 5.96 -21.85 -4.94
N ALA A 166 5.37 -21.88 -6.13
CA ALA A 166 4.24 -21.02 -6.47
C ALA A 166 3.02 -21.27 -5.58
N HIS A 167 2.68 -22.53 -5.30
CA HIS A 167 1.58 -22.86 -4.39
C HIS A 167 1.83 -22.33 -2.97
N TRP A 168 3.09 -22.38 -2.51
CA TRP A 168 3.52 -21.79 -1.24
C TRP A 168 3.41 -20.25 -1.25
N CYS A 169 3.86 -19.57 -2.31
CA CYS A 169 3.71 -18.10 -2.45
C CYS A 169 2.23 -17.68 -2.40
N LEU A 170 1.36 -18.41 -3.11
CA LEU A 170 -0.08 -18.12 -3.15
C LEU A 170 -0.74 -18.34 -1.79
N ALA A 171 -0.23 -19.26 -0.96
CA ALA A 171 -0.75 -19.43 0.41
C ALA A 171 -0.60 -18.15 1.24
N TYR A 172 0.54 -17.44 1.11
CA TYR A 172 0.75 -16.15 1.77
C TYR A 172 0.00 -15.00 1.09
N SER A 173 -0.12 -15.03 -0.25
CA SER A 173 -0.98 -14.07 -0.97
C SER A 173 -2.41 -14.09 -0.43
N GLU A 174 -2.98 -15.26 -0.18
CA GLU A 174 -4.32 -15.40 0.41
C GLU A 174 -4.37 -14.94 1.90
N MET A 175 -3.27 -15.01 2.65
CA MET A 175 -3.21 -14.42 4.00
C MET A 175 -3.28 -12.90 3.94
N PHE A 176 -2.48 -12.28 3.07
CA PHE A 176 -2.44 -10.83 2.90
C PHE A 176 -3.71 -10.27 2.24
N GLU A 177 -4.37 -11.06 1.39
CA GLU A 177 -5.70 -10.74 0.87
C GLU A 177 -6.73 -10.52 2.00
N ARG A 178 -6.72 -11.39 3.02
CA ARG A 178 -7.58 -11.19 4.19
C ARG A 178 -7.18 -9.97 5.00
N ASP A 179 -5.89 -9.68 5.12
CA ASP A 179 -5.40 -8.48 5.81
C ASP A 179 -5.83 -7.21 5.09
N TYR A 180 -5.74 -7.19 3.77
CA TYR A 180 -6.25 -6.12 2.92
C TYR A 180 -7.73 -5.86 3.19
N SER A 181 -8.57 -6.90 3.14
CA SER A 181 -10.01 -6.75 3.39
C SER A 181 -10.32 -6.22 4.80
N ARG A 182 -9.57 -6.65 5.82
CA ARG A 182 -9.74 -6.15 7.19
C ARG A 182 -9.36 -4.68 7.32
N LEU A 183 -8.27 -4.28 6.67
CA LEU A 183 -7.83 -2.89 6.68
C LEU A 183 -8.83 -1.99 5.95
N GLU A 184 -9.32 -2.42 4.79
CA GLU A 184 -10.36 -1.71 4.04
C GLU A 184 -11.63 -1.51 4.88
N ASP A 185 -12.08 -2.56 5.58
CA ASP A 185 -13.23 -2.51 6.48
C ASP A 185 -13.00 -1.60 7.70
N ALA A 186 -11.80 -1.60 8.27
CA ALA A 186 -11.43 -0.69 9.37
C ALA A 186 -11.44 0.77 8.91
N ILE A 187 -10.91 1.05 7.70
CA ILE A 187 -10.95 2.38 7.08
C ILE A 187 -12.41 2.83 6.86
N LYS A 188 -13.29 1.94 6.37
CA LYS A 188 -14.73 2.25 6.19
C LYS A 188 -15.45 2.58 7.51
N ARG A 189 -15.04 1.94 8.61
CA ARG A 189 -15.61 2.18 9.95
C ARG A 189 -15.10 3.49 10.56
N LEU A 190 -13.80 3.76 10.48
CA LEU A 190 -13.21 4.98 11.04
C LEU A 190 -13.61 6.25 10.29
N ASP A 191 -14.09 6.13 9.05
CA ASP A 191 -14.51 7.25 8.19
C ASP A 191 -15.81 7.93 8.66
N THR A 192 -15.74 8.54 9.85
CA THR A 192 -16.79 9.33 10.50
C THR A 192 -16.16 10.52 11.23
N CYS A 193 -16.67 11.72 10.96
CA CYS A 193 -16.09 12.97 11.47
C CYS A 193 -16.58 13.29 12.91
N PRO A 194 -15.68 13.40 13.91
CA PRO A 194 -16.06 13.77 15.26
C PRO A 194 -16.12 15.30 15.50
N LEU A 195 -15.56 16.11 14.58
CA LEU A 195 -15.49 17.57 14.72
C LEU A 195 -16.86 18.22 14.93
N GLY A 196 -16.94 19.21 15.81
CA GLY A 196 -18.18 19.85 16.24
C GLY A 196 -18.85 19.15 17.44
N SER A 197 -18.21 18.12 18.01
CA SER A 197 -18.63 17.49 19.28
C SER A 197 -18.22 18.30 20.51
N GLY A 198 -17.40 19.33 20.33
CA GLY A 198 -16.87 20.16 21.42
C GLY A 198 -16.12 19.30 22.44
N ALA A 199 -16.17 19.69 23.71
CA ALA A 199 -15.47 18.93 24.75
C ALA A 199 -16.13 17.59 25.05
N LEU A 200 -17.46 17.51 24.94
CA LEU A 200 -18.26 16.29 25.19
C LEU A 200 -19.74 16.38 24.81
N ALA A 201 -20.31 17.59 24.69
CA ALA A 201 -21.76 17.82 24.61
C ALA A 201 -22.25 18.43 23.29
N GLY A 202 -21.38 18.51 22.28
CA GLY A 202 -21.64 19.23 21.04
C GLY A 202 -21.20 20.69 21.11
N THR A 203 -20.98 21.29 19.95
CA THR A 203 -20.75 22.73 19.83
C THR A 203 -22.01 23.53 20.18
N ALA A 204 -21.84 24.72 20.76
CA ALA A 204 -22.94 25.63 21.12
C ALA A 204 -23.44 26.46 19.91
N TYR A 205 -22.94 26.17 18.71
CA TYR A 205 -23.28 26.85 17.46
C TYR A 205 -24.04 25.89 16.54
N ALA A 206 -24.95 26.42 15.73
CA ALA A 206 -25.75 25.65 14.77
C ALA A 206 -24.93 25.27 13.52
N ILE A 207 -23.76 24.66 13.72
CA ILE A 207 -22.86 24.19 12.66
C ILE A 207 -23.46 22.95 12.01
N ASP A 208 -23.54 22.94 10.67
CA ASP A 208 -23.87 21.74 9.91
C ASP A 208 -22.68 20.77 9.93
N ARG A 209 -22.77 19.75 10.79
CA ARG A 209 -21.71 18.76 10.97
C ARG A 209 -21.60 17.78 9.80
N GLU A 210 -22.66 17.54 9.04
CA GLU A 210 -22.57 16.68 7.86
C GLU A 210 -21.81 17.40 6.76
N ASN A 211 -22.11 18.68 6.51
CA ASN A 211 -21.33 19.50 5.59
C ASN A 211 -19.85 19.60 6.01
N LEU A 212 -19.57 19.79 7.30
CA LEU A 212 -18.21 19.78 7.83
C LEU A 212 -17.50 18.44 7.59
N ALA A 213 -18.19 17.31 7.79
CA ALA A 213 -17.65 15.99 7.53
C ALA A 213 -17.27 15.81 6.05
N TYR A 214 -18.15 16.19 5.13
CA TYR A 214 -17.91 16.12 3.69
C TYR A 214 -16.73 17.00 3.25
N ASN A 215 -16.62 18.21 3.79
CA ASN A 215 -15.49 19.11 3.50
C ASN A 215 -14.14 18.55 3.97
N LEU A 216 -14.14 17.66 4.97
CA LEU A 216 -12.95 16.95 5.45
C LEU A 216 -12.76 15.58 4.78
N GLY A 217 -13.58 15.27 3.78
CA GLY A 217 -13.56 14.01 3.04
C GLY A 217 -14.09 12.81 3.82
N PHE A 218 -14.74 13.00 4.97
CA PHE A 218 -15.40 11.92 5.69
C PHE A 218 -16.76 11.60 5.07
N ARG A 219 -17.19 10.33 5.14
CA ARG A 219 -18.51 9.91 4.68
C ARG A 219 -19.70 10.53 5.43
N ARG A 220 -19.55 10.84 6.72
CA ARG A 220 -20.62 11.41 7.57
C ARG A 220 -20.10 11.92 8.90
N ALA A 221 -20.91 12.72 9.59
CA ALA A 221 -20.69 13.07 10.99
C ALA A 221 -20.99 11.90 11.96
N THR A 222 -20.32 11.91 13.11
CA THR A 222 -20.67 11.03 14.23
C THR A 222 -22.02 11.42 14.85
N ARG A 223 -22.69 10.47 15.51
CA ARG A 223 -24.08 10.65 15.99
C ARG A 223 -24.22 11.08 17.45
N ASN A 224 -23.16 10.97 18.24
CA ASN A 224 -23.19 11.24 19.67
C ASN A 224 -21.87 11.89 20.11
N SER A 225 -21.94 13.04 20.78
CA SER A 225 -20.75 13.82 21.13
C SER A 225 -19.92 13.19 22.26
N LEU A 226 -20.55 12.49 23.22
CA LEU A 226 -19.83 11.79 24.29
C LEU A 226 -18.95 10.69 23.68
N ASP A 227 -19.57 9.86 22.83
CA ASP A 227 -18.91 8.81 22.06
C ASP A 227 -17.79 9.39 21.18
N SER A 228 -18.05 10.47 20.45
CA SER A 228 -17.10 11.07 19.50
C SER A 228 -15.77 11.47 20.13
N VAL A 229 -15.79 11.97 21.37
CA VAL A 229 -14.59 12.41 22.08
C VAL A 229 -13.93 11.30 22.91
N SER A 230 -14.62 10.17 23.10
CA SER A 230 -14.14 9.01 23.87
C SER A 230 -13.77 7.80 23.00
N ASP A 231 -14.19 7.78 21.72
CA ASP A 231 -13.97 6.66 20.79
C ASP A 231 -12.50 6.52 20.41
N ARG A 232 -11.95 5.31 20.63
CA ARG A 232 -10.65 4.84 20.13
C ARG A 232 -10.73 3.44 19.53
N ASP A 233 -11.92 3.01 19.12
CA ASP A 233 -12.12 1.68 18.50
C ASP A 233 -11.29 1.56 17.23
N HIS A 234 -11.24 2.61 16.42
CA HIS A 234 -10.41 2.67 15.20
C HIS A 234 -8.91 2.48 15.47
N VAL A 235 -8.39 2.95 16.61
CA VAL A 235 -6.98 2.74 17.01
C VAL A 235 -6.74 1.27 17.34
N MET A 236 -7.58 0.70 18.22
CA MET A 236 -7.49 -0.70 18.61
C MET A 236 -7.69 -1.65 17.42
N GLU A 237 -8.62 -1.32 16.53
CA GLU A 237 -8.92 -2.08 15.34
C GLU A 237 -7.75 -2.06 14.35
N LEU A 238 -7.16 -0.90 14.04
CA LEU A 238 -5.99 -0.82 13.16
C LEU A 238 -4.79 -1.59 13.75
N MET A 239 -4.54 -1.47 15.06
CA MET A 239 -3.50 -2.25 15.73
C MET A 239 -3.80 -3.76 15.71
N SER A 240 -5.07 -4.16 15.75
CA SER A 240 -5.49 -5.56 15.62
C SER A 240 -5.21 -6.11 14.23
N VAL A 241 -5.56 -5.35 13.19
CA VAL A 241 -5.25 -5.70 11.79
C VAL A 241 -3.74 -5.81 11.59
N ALA A 242 -2.98 -4.82 12.06
CA ALA A 242 -1.51 -4.83 12.01
C ALA A 242 -0.92 -6.06 12.72
N SER A 243 -1.42 -6.40 13.92
CA SER A 243 -0.97 -7.56 14.69
C SER A 243 -1.19 -8.87 13.94
N ILE A 244 -2.37 -9.07 13.33
CA ILE A 244 -2.68 -10.26 12.53
C ILE A 244 -1.79 -10.34 11.29
N SER A 245 -1.58 -9.22 10.59
CA SER A 245 -0.75 -9.20 9.39
C SER A 245 0.74 -9.44 9.71
N MET A 246 1.25 -8.87 10.81
CA MET A 246 2.58 -9.18 11.32
C MET A 246 2.72 -10.66 11.72
N LEU A 247 1.66 -11.30 12.24
CA LEU A 247 1.67 -12.75 12.47
C LEU A 247 1.84 -13.51 11.15
N HIS A 248 1.14 -13.13 10.08
CA HIS A 248 1.33 -13.75 8.75
C HIS A 248 2.75 -13.56 8.23
N LEU A 249 3.30 -12.35 8.33
CA LEU A 249 4.70 -12.06 8.00
C LEU A 249 5.67 -12.91 8.82
N SER A 250 5.43 -13.09 10.12
CA SER A 250 6.29 -13.90 10.99
C SER A 250 6.32 -15.37 10.57
N ARG A 251 5.20 -15.93 10.11
CA ARG A 251 5.13 -17.28 9.55
C ARG A 251 5.90 -17.39 8.24
N MET A 252 5.79 -16.39 7.37
CA MET A 252 6.53 -16.37 6.10
C MET A 252 8.04 -16.28 6.34
N ALA A 253 8.43 -15.42 7.28
CA ALA A 253 9.81 -15.27 7.71
C ALA A 253 10.37 -16.59 8.24
N GLU A 254 9.61 -17.31 9.08
CA GLU A 254 10.04 -18.63 9.59
C GLU A 254 10.29 -19.64 8.45
N ASP A 255 9.37 -19.74 7.49
CA ASP A 255 9.52 -20.63 6.35
C ASP A 255 10.76 -20.28 5.51
N LEU A 256 10.95 -18.99 5.19
CA LEU A 256 12.09 -18.53 4.41
C LEU A 256 13.43 -18.70 5.16
N ILE A 257 13.46 -18.45 6.47
CA ILE A 257 14.64 -18.71 7.31
C ILE A 257 14.99 -20.20 7.28
N PHE A 258 13.99 -21.08 7.42
CA PHE A 258 14.19 -22.52 7.30
C PHE A 258 14.67 -22.92 5.89
N TYR A 259 14.08 -22.38 4.83
CA TYR A 259 14.45 -22.66 3.43
C TYR A 259 15.83 -22.16 3.04
N ASN A 260 16.35 -21.12 3.72
CA ASN A 260 17.68 -20.56 3.51
C ASN A 260 18.77 -21.26 4.35
N SER A 261 18.40 -22.20 5.23
CA SER A 261 19.37 -22.92 6.05
C SER A 261 20.28 -23.84 5.21
N GLY A 262 21.45 -24.19 5.73
CA GLY A 262 22.36 -25.11 5.04
C GLY A 262 21.78 -26.53 4.91
N GLU A 263 20.91 -26.94 5.85
CA GLU A 263 20.26 -28.24 5.85
C GLU A 263 19.22 -28.39 4.73
N SER A 264 18.43 -27.34 4.48
CA SER A 264 17.44 -27.31 3.41
C SER A 264 18.08 -26.92 2.08
N GLY A 265 18.71 -25.74 2.01
CA GLY A 265 19.33 -25.18 0.81
C GLY A 265 18.32 -24.93 -0.33
N PHE A 266 17.06 -24.63 0.00
CA PHE A 266 15.99 -24.48 -0.98
C PHE A 266 16.01 -23.11 -1.67
N ILE A 267 16.42 -22.09 -0.94
CA ILE A 267 16.54 -20.73 -1.46
C ILE A 267 17.91 -20.14 -1.14
N GLU A 268 18.28 -19.12 -1.92
CA GLU A 268 19.34 -18.18 -1.61
C GLU A 268 18.76 -16.76 -1.70
N LEU A 269 18.86 -16.01 -0.61
CA LEU A 269 18.46 -14.59 -0.56
C LEU A 269 19.54 -13.69 -1.18
N ALA A 270 19.11 -12.54 -1.68
CA ALA A 270 20.00 -11.53 -2.25
C ALA A 270 20.89 -10.87 -1.19
N ASP A 271 22.07 -10.39 -1.61
CA ASP A 271 23.03 -9.69 -0.73
C ASP A 271 22.45 -8.38 -0.17
N THR A 272 21.49 -7.77 -0.87
CA THR A 272 20.82 -6.52 -0.48
C THR A 272 19.93 -6.65 0.76
N VAL A 273 19.52 -7.88 1.11
CA VAL A 273 18.62 -8.18 2.23
C VAL A 273 19.24 -9.13 3.26
N THR A 274 20.52 -9.45 3.10
CA THR A 274 21.27 -10.34 4.00
C THR A 274 22.53 -9.67 4.52
N SER A 275 23.06 -10.18 5.63
CA SER A 275 24.38 -9.80 6.13
C SER A 275 25.35 -10.99 6.11
N GLY A 276 26.65 -10.67 6.11
CA GLY A 276 27.72 -11.65 6.22
C GLY A 276 28.29 -11.73 7.64
N SER A 277 29.12 -12.74 7.88
CA SER A 277 30.00 -12.79 9.05
C SER A 277 31.42 -12.35 8.68
N SER A 278 32.02 -11.49 9.49
CA SER A 278 33.44 -11.13 9.34
C SER A 278 34.40 -12.30 9.55
N LEU A 279 33.95 -13.38 10.20
CA LEU A 279 34.74 -14.57 10.50
C LEU A 279 34.48 -15.73 9.52
N MET A 280 33.25 -15.83 8.99
CA MET A 280 32.79 -16.96 8.18
C MET A 280 32.27 -16.46 6.82
N PRO A 281 33.12 -16.42 5.77
CA PRO A 281 32.78 -15.79 4.50
C PRO A 281 31.66 -16.50 3.72
N GLN A 282 31.36 -17.76 4.04
CA GLN A 282 30.27 -18.53 3.42
C GLN A 282 28.89 -18.24 4.03
N LYS A 283 28.82 -17.58 5.19
CA LYS A 283 27.57 -17.45 5.96
C LYS A 283 26.79 -16.21 5.52
N LYS A 284 25.61 -16.41 4.92
CA LYS A 284 24.59 -15.39 4.67
C LYS A 284 23.48 -15.48 5.71
N ASN A 285 23.32 -14.45 6.54
CA ASN A 285 22.29 -14.41 7.57
C ASN A 285 21.00 -13.76 7.03
N PRO A 286 19.83 -14.37 7.26
CA PRO A 286 18.53 -13.82 6.83
C PRO A 286 18.03 -12.69 7.77
N ASP A 287 18.86 -11.69 8.05
CA ASP A 287 18.62 -10.66 9.07
C ASP A 287 17.29 -9.92 8.87
N ALA A 288 16.93 -9.59 7.62
CA ALA A 288 15.67 -8.94 7.30
C ALA A 288 14.46 -9.77 7.77
N LEU A 289 14.48 -11.08 7.53
CA LEU A 289 13.42 -12.00 7.95
C LEU A 289 13.40 -12.21 9.46
N GLU A 290 14.57 -12.29 10.10
CA GLU A 290 14.67 -12.37 11.56
C GLU A 290 14.08 -11.12 12.23
N LEU A 291 14.36 -9.93 11.69
CA LEU A 291 13.80 -8.67 12.17
C LEU A 291 12.30 -8.57 11.93
N ILE A 292 11.79 -8.99 10.77
CA ILE A 292 10.35 -9.05 10.48
C ILE A 292 9.63 -9.91 11.53
N ARG A 293 10.14 -11.12 11.79
CA ARG A 293 9.60 -12.01 12.82
C ARG A 293 9.69 -11.39 14.22
N GLY A 294 10.84 -10.82 14.58
CA GLY A 294 11.05 -10.18 15.89
C GLY A 294 10.17 -8.96 16.15
N LYS A 295 9.95 -8.12 15.13
CA LYS A 295 9.08 -6.93 15.17
C LYS A 295 7.59 -7.30 15.32
N THR A 296 7.19 -8.56 15.20
CA THR A 296 5.82 -8.97 15.51
C THR A 296 5.46 -8.71 16.98
N GLY A 297 6.40 -8.92 17.91
CA GLY A 297 6.16 -8.76 19.34
C GLY A 297 5.82 -7.32 19.75
N ARG A 298 6.45 -6.31 19.15
CA ARG A 298 6.21 -4.90 19.50
C ARG A 298 4.82 -4.42 19.05
N VAL A 299 4.37 -4.86 17.86
CA VAL A 299 3.03 -4.51 17.33
C VAL A 299 1.93 -5.11 18.20
N TYR A 300 2.07 -6.37 18.61
CA TYR A 300 1.17 -7.00 19.58
C TYR A 300 1.21 -6.29 20.95
N GLY A 301 2.40 -5.85 21.39
CA GLY A 301 2.59 -5.08 22.61
C GLY A 301 1.79 -3.77 22.60
N SER A 302 1.85 -3.01 21.50
CA SER A 302 1.07 -1.78 21.33
C SER A 302 -0.44 -2.03 21.42
N LEU A 303 -0.94 -3.10 20.76
CA LEU A 303 -2.36 -3.48 20.87
C LEU A 303 -2.74 -3.80 22.32
N ALA A 304 -1.95 -4.63 23.00
CA ALA A 304 -2.24 -5.02 24.37
C ALA A 304 -2.23 -3.81 25.32
N GLY A 305 -1.28 -2.89 25.13
CA GLY A 305 -1.21 -1.63 25.86
C GLY A 305 -2.47 -0.78 25.66
N MET A 306 -2.85 -0.52 24.40
CA MET A 306 -4.04 0.28 24.07
C MET A 306 -5.32 -0.31 24.66
N MET A 307 -5.51 -1.62 24.52
CA MET A 307 -6.67 -2.33 25.09
C MET A 307 -6.74 -2.17 26.60
N MET A 308 -5.59 -2.20 27.29
CA MET A 308 -5.52 -2.02 28.74
C MET A 308 -5.81 -0.57 29.15
N THR A 309 -5.29 0.42 28.41
CA THR A 309 -5.52 1.84 28.66
C THR A 309 -7.02 2.22 28.56
N VAL A 310 -7.74 1.69 27.57
CA VAL A 310 -9.18 2.00 27.38
C VAL A 310 -10.08 1.20 28.33
N LYS A 311 -9.60 0.07 28.86
CA LYS A 311 -10.42 -0.82 29.69
C LYS A 311 -10.99 -0.08 30.90
N ALA A 312 -12.32 -0.08 31.01
CA ALA A 312 -13.08 0.49 32.11
C ALA A 312 -12.85 2.01 32.35
N LEU A 313 -12.41 2.73 31.32
CA LEU A 313 -12.28 4.18 31.37
C LEU A 313 -13.67 4.83 31.40
N PRO A 314 -13.99 5.71 32.36
CA PRO A 314 -15.30 6.36 32.44
C PRO A 314 -15.49 7.33 31.27
N LEU A 315 -16.71 7.51 30.79
CA LEU A 315 -16.97 8.55 29.78
C LEU A 315 -16.74 9.97 30.35
N ALA A 316 -16.33 10.95 29.54
CA ALA A 316 -16.11 10.88 28.10
C ALA A 316 -14.61 10.88 27.73
N TYR A 317 -13.96 12.05 27.67
CA TYR A 317 -12.52 12.17 27.46
C TYR A 317 -11.76 12.11 28.79
N ASN A 318 -10.68 11.34 28.84
CA ASN A 318 -9.74 11.31 29.96
C ASN A 318 -8.31 11.42 29.41
N LYS A 319 -7.38 11.99 30.20
CA LYS A 319 -6.00 12.25 29.76
C LYS A 319 -5.25 10.96 29.42
N ASP A 320 -5.67 9.81 29.95
CA ASP A 320 -5.20 8.47 29.59
C ASP A 320 -5.24 8.24 28.07
N MET A 321 -6.19 8.84 27.36
CA MET A 321 -6.33 8.75 25.92
C MET A 321 -5.23 9.50 25.14
N GLN A 322 -4.28 10.16 25.80
CA GLN A 322 -3.08 10.70 25.14
C GLN A 322 -2.12 9.58 24.71
N GLU A 323 -2.19 8.41 25.35
CA GLU A 323 -1.39 7.20 25.04
C GLU A 323 -1.82 6.49 23.75
N ASP A 324 -2.85 6.98 23.06
CA ASP A 324 -3.37 6.42 21.81
C ASP A 324 -2.41 6.57 20.61
N LYS A 325 -1.49 7.53 20.66
CA LYS A 325 -0.65 7.94 19.52
C LYS A 325 0.64 7.16 19.42
N GLU A 326 1.47 7.16 20.48
CA GLU A 326 2.83 6.58 20.42
C GLU A 326 2.83 5.12 19.97
N GLY A 327 1.96 4.30 20.60
CA GLY A 327 1.82 2.89 20.26
C GLY A 327 1.26 2.67 18.85
N LEU A 328 0.34 3.52 18.39
CA LEU A 328 -0.27 3.42 17.05
C LEU A 328 0.74 3.77 15.96
N PHE A 329 1.47 4.85 16.18
CA PHE A 329 2.52 5.34 15.30
C PHE A 329 3.61 4.28 15.11
N ASP A 330 4.16 3.73 16.20
CA ASP A 330 5.16 2.64 16.12
C ASP A 330 4.62 1.39 15.44
N ALA A 331 3.36 1.02 15.72
CA ALA A 331 2.74 -0.18 15.17
C ALA A 331 2.52 -0.10 13.66
N LEU A 332 1.97 1.01 13.15
CA LEU A 332 1.71 1.17 11.72
C LEU A 332 3.01 1.40 10.92
N ASP A 333 3.96 2.17 11.44
CA ASP A 333 5.28 2.34 10.82
C ASP A 333 5.99 0.99 10.71
N THR A 334 6.06 0.24 11.82
CA THR A 334 6.68 -1.09 11.87
C THR A 334 6.01 -2.04 10.87
N TRP A 335 4.68 -2.06 10.81
CA TRP A 335 3.96 -2.93 9.89
C TRP A 335 4.26 -2.57 8.43
N ASN A 336 4.21 -1.28 8.08
CA ASN A 336 4.50 -0.81 6.73
C ASN A 336 5.93 -1.13 6.31
N GLU A 337 6.92 -0.85 7.17
CA GLU A 337 8.34 -1.17 6.95
C GLU A 337 8.56 -2.67 6.75
N CYS A 338 7.98 -3.51 7.62
CA CYS A 338 8.12 -4.95 7.53
C CYS A 338 7.48 -5.53 6.27
N MET A 339 6.33 -4.98 5.84
CA MET A 339 5.68 -5.41 4.60
C MET A 339 6.52 -5.04 3.37
N ALA A 340 7.06 -3.82 3.31
CA ALA A 340 7.94 -3.39 2.23
C ALA A 340 9.25 -4.20 2.20
N MET A 341 9.86 -4.44 3.37
CA MET A 341 11.07 -5.26 3.49
C MET A 341 10.82 -6.72 3.10
N ALA A 342 9.65 -7.25 3.42
CA ALA A 342 9.26 -8.59 3.00
C ALA A 342 9.16 -8.69 1.47
N ALA A 343 8.58 -7.69 0.80
CA ALA A 343 8.54 -7.64 -0.67
C ALA A 343 9.96 -7.61 -1.25
N LEU A 344 10.84 -6.79 -0.68
CA LEU A 344 12.25 -6.71 -1.07
C LEU A 344 12.99 -8.04 -0.90
N CYS A 345 12.66 -8.85 0.11
CA CYS A 345 13.26 -10.18 0.28
C CYS A 345 12.99 -11.15 -0.88
N PHE A 346 11.94 -10.91 -1.65
CA PHE A 346 11.62 -11.66 -2.86
C PHE A 346 12.28 -11.06 -4.12
N GLU A 347 12.89 -9.88 -4.06
CA GLU A 347 13.66 -9.35 -5.17
C GLU A 347 15.01 -10.08 -5.28
N GLY A 348 15.22 -10.76 -6.42
CA GLY A 348 16.46 -11.50 -6.66
C GLY A 348 16.60 -12.78 -5.82
N ILE A 349 15.53 -13.25 -5.16
CA ILE A 349 15.49 -14.57 -4.52
C ILE A 349 15.78 -15.65 -5.56
N LYS A 350 16.67 -16.58 -5.23
CA LYS A 350 16.99 -17.72 -6.09
C LYS A 350 16.47 -19.00 -5.47
N ILE A 351 15.71 -19.77 -6.24
CA ILE A 351 15.19 -21.06 -5.80
C ILE A 351 16.08 -22.16 -6.39
N ASN A 352 16.62 -23.03 -5.53
CA ASN A 352 17.41 -24.18 -5.95
C ASN A 352 16.49 -25.32 -6.40
N LYS A 353 16.13 -25.32 -7.67
CA LYS A 353 15.18 -26.28 -8.28
C LYS A 353 15.64 -27.74 -8.11
N GLU A 354 16.94 -28.00 -8.23
CA GLU A 354 17.50 -29.34 -8.09
C GLU A 354 17.37 -29.84 -6.65
N ARG A 355 17.77 -29.01 -5.69
CA ARG A 355 17.73 -29.37 -4.27
C ARG A 355 16.29 -29.54 -3.76
N THR A 356 15.38 -28.69 -4.19
CA THR A 356 13.96 -28.77 -3.80
C THR A 356 13.30 -30.01 -4.38
N LEU A 357 13.58 -30.37 -5.64
CA LEU A 357 13.11 -31.63 -6.24
C LEU A 357 13.71 -32.85 -5.54
N GLU A 358 15.01 -32.85 -5.26
CA GLU A 358 15.69 -33.93 -4.51
C GLU A 358 15.01 -34.15 -3.15
N ALA A 359 14.78 -33.07 -2.40
CA ALA A 359 14.13 -33.14 -1.10
C ALA A 359 12.66 -33.60 -1.19
N ALA A 360 11.93 -33.26 -2.24
CA ALA A 360 10.54 -33.68 -2.46
C ALA A 360 10.41 -35.17 -2.82
N LYS A 361 11.44 -35.77 -3.43
CA LYS A 361 11.52 -37.23 -3.68
C LYS A 361 11.86 -38.03 -2.41
N GLN A 362 12.48 -37.39 -1.42
CA GLN A 362 12.82 -38.03 -0.16
C GLN A 362 11.62 -38.06 0.80
N GLY A 363 11.71 -38.91 1.83
CA GLY A 363 10.71 -38.97 2.91
C GLY A 363 9.46 -39.79 2.58
N TYR A 364 9.46 -40.55 1.47
CA TYR A 364 8.37 -41.44 1.09
C TYR A 364 7.03 -40.70 0.91
N ALA A 365 7.10 -39.45 0.45
CA ALA A 365 5.95 -38.58 0.25
C ALA A 365 4.92 -39.17 -0.73
N ASN A 366 5.37 -40.00 -1.68
CA ASN A 366 4.58 -40.73 -2.66
C ASN A 366 3.92 -42.03 -2.11
N ALA A 367 4.10 -42.34 -0.82
CA ALA A 367 3.43 -43.48 -0.19
C ALA A 367 1.89 -43.33 -0.21
N THR A 368 1.39 -42.08 -0.10
CA THR A 368 -0.06 -41.81 -0.19
C THR A 368 -0.59 -42.26 -1.56
N GLU A 369 0.17 -42.04 -2.61
CA GLU A 369 -0.18 -42.34 -4.00
C GLU A 369 -0.22 -43.85 -4.23
N LEU A 370 0.66 -44.61 -3.59
CA LEU A 370 0.60 -46.07 -3.57
C LEU A 370 -0.66 -46.56 -2.84
N ALA A 371 -1.05 -45.92 -1.73
CA ALA A 371 -2.26 -46.29 -1.01
C ALA A 371 -3.51 -46.00 -1.85
N ASP A 372 -3.59 -44.83 -2.48
CA ASP A 372 -4.68 -44.45 -3.40
C ASP A 372 -4.71 -45.34 -4.65
N TYR A 373 -3.55 -45.77 -5.16
CA TYR A 373 -3.45 -46.76 -6.23
C TYR A 373 -4.09 -48.09 -5.82
N LEU A 374 -3.75 -48.63 -4.64
CA LEU A 374 -4.36 -49.87 -4.13
C LEU A 374 -5.87 -49.71 -3.93
N VAL A 375 -6.32 -48.54 -3.47
CA VAL A 375 -7.74 -48.21 -3.40
C VAL A 375 -8.41 -48.24 -4.77
N SER A 376 -7.77 -47.67 -5.79
CA SER A 376 -8.28 -47.71 -7.17
C SER A 376 -8.37 -49.13 -7.73
N LYS A 377 -7.59 -50.08 -7.19
CA LYS A 377 -7.62 -51.52 -7.51
C LYS A 377 -8.56 -52.33 -6.61
N GLY A 378 -9.37 -51.66 -5.77
CA GLY A 378 -10.44 -52.27 -4.98
C GLY A 378 -10.08 -52.61 -3.52
N ILE A 379 -8.89 -52.24 -3.04
CA ILE A 379 -8.51 -52.47 -1.64
C ILE A 379 -9.08 -51.35 -0.75
N PRO A 380 -9.76 -51.64 0.37
CA PRO A 380 -10.21 -50.61 1.30
C PRO A 380 -9.06 -49.74 1.83
N PHE A 381 -9.27 -48.42 1.95
CA PHE A 381 -8.21 -47.46 2.28
C PHE A 381 -7.38 -47.82 3.53
N ARG A 382 -8.01 -48.30 4.61
CA ARG A 382 -7.28 -48.69 5.83
C ARG A 382 -6.34 -49.88 5.62
N GLU A 383 -6.74 -50.81 4.76
CA GLU A 383 -5.91 -51.97 4.39
C GLU A 383 -4.80 -51.54 3.44
N ALA A 384 -5.11 -50.73 2.43
CA ALA A 384 -4.11 -50.12 1.55
C ALA A 384 -3.04 -49.35 2.33
N HIS A 385 -3.45 -48.50 3.28
CA HIS A 385 -2.54 -47.75 4.16
C HIS A 385 -1.65 -48.69 5.00
N HIS A 386 -2.19 -49.80 5.52
CA HIS A 386 -1.39 -50.78 6.26
C HIS A 386 -0.34 -51.45 5.37
N ILE A 387 -0.75 -51.92 4.18
CA ILE A 387 0.14 -52.53 3.18
C ILE A 387 1.29 -51.57 2.82
N VAL A 388 0.95 -50.32 2.50
CA VAL A 388 1.94 -49.29 2.17
C VAL A 388 2.85 -48.99 3.36
N GLY A 389 2.33 -48.94 4.58
CA GLY A 389 3.15 -48.76 5.78
C GLY A 389 4.23 -49.83 5.92
N VAL A 390 3.90 -51.09 5.61
CA VAL A 390 4.88 -52.19 5.59
C VAL A 390 5.88 -52.03 4.45
N ALA A 391 5.44 -51.62 3.26
CA ALA A 391 6.31 -51.36 2.12
C ALA A 391 7.32 -50.24 2.41
N VAL A 392 6.88 -49.14 3.05
CA VAL A 392 7.74 -48.03 3.47
C VAL A 392 8.78 -48.47 4.49
N VAL A 393 8.41 -49.30 5.48
CA VAL A 393 9.37 -49.84 6.45
C VAL A 393 10.48 -50.65 5.77
N GLU A 394 10.12 -51.48 4.78
CA GLU A 394 11.11 -52.26 4.03
C GLU A 394 12.00 -51.36 3.14
N ALA A 395 11.41 -50.36 2.48
CA ALA A 395 12.14 -49.39 1.68
C ALA A 395 13.16 -48.60 2.52
N ILE A 396 12.76 -48.17 3.73
CA ILE A 396 13.65 -47.55 4.73
C ILE A 396 14.78 -48.51 5.11
N ARG A 397 14.47 -49.77 5.41
CA ARG A 397 15.47 -50.78 5.78
C ARG A 397 16.54 -50.97 4.70
N ARG A 398 16.17 -50.78 3.44
CA ARG A 398 17.06 -50.91 2.27
C ARG A 398 17.72 -49.61 1.84
N GLY A 399 17.25 -48.46 2.35
CA GLY A 399 17.73 -47.15 1.94
C GLY A 399 17.37 -46.78 0.51
N MET A 400 16.19 -47.21 0.03
CA MET A 400 15.72 -46.98 -1.34
C MET A 400 14.33 -46.33 -1.34
N PRO A 401 14.00 -45.46 -2.31
CA PRO A 401 12.66 -44.92 -2.48
C PRO A 401 11.68 -46.01 -3.00
N LEU A 402 10.37 -45.76 -2.93
CA LEU A 402 9.35 -46.75 -3.32
C LEU A 402 9.39 -47.08 -4.81
N GLU A 403 9.67 -46.08 -5.65
CA GLU A 403 9.79 -46.20 -7.10
C GLU A 403 11.01 -47.00 -7.57
N ASP A 404 12.00 -47.23 -6.70
CA ASP A 404 13.18 -48.05 -7.01
C ASP A 404 12.99 -49.53 -6.63
N LEU A 405 11.89 -49.90 -5.95
CA LEU A 405 11.54 -51.30 -5.71
C LEU A 405 11.10 -51.94 -7.03
N SER A 406 11.62 -53.14 -7.33
CA SER A 406 11.20 -53.89 -8.52
C SER A 406 9.74 -54.34 -8.41
N LEU A 407 9.10 -54.62 -9.56
CA LEU A 407 7.68 -55.00 -9.57
C LEU A 407 7.44 -56.28 -8.77
N ASP A 408 8.37 -57.24 -8.85
CA ASP A 408 8.31 -58.48 -8.07
C ASP A 408 8.37 -58.20 -6.57
N GLU A 409 9.18 -57.23 -6.13
CA GLU A 409 9.26 -56.82 -4.73
C GLU A 409 7.99 -56.11 -4.27
N LEU A 410 7.42 -55.24 -5.11
CA LEU A 410 6.15 -54.57 -4.80
C LEU A 410 5.00 -55.58 -4.71
N LYS A 411 4.96 -56.58 -5.59
CA LYS A 411 3.96 -57.66 -5.58
C LYS A 411 3.99 -58.53 -4.32
N VAL A 412 5.10 -58.55 -3.56
CA VAL A 412 5.16 -59.20 -2.24
C VAL A 412 4.20 -58.53 -1.25
N PHE A 413 4.02 -57.20 -1.33
CA PHE A 413 3.11 -56.47 -0.44
C PHE A 413 1.66 -56.55 -0.90
N SER A 414 1.40 -56.51 -2.21
CA SER A 414 0.06 -56.72 -2.75
C SER A 414 0.10 -57.23 -4.19
N PRO A 415 -0.59 -58.34 -4.51
CA PRO A 415 -0.56 -58.94 -5.84
C PRO A 415 -1.27 -58.10 -6.91
N VAL A 416 -2.02 -57.06 -6.53
CA VAL A 416 -2.73 -56.17 -7.48
C VAL A 416 -1.85 -55.04 -8.02
N ILE A 417 -0.59 -54.95 -7.58
CA ILE A 417 0.38 -53.96 -8.08
C ILE A 417 0.90 -54.40 -9.44
N GLU A 418 0.79 -53.54 -10.46
CA GLU A 418 1.25 -53.79 -11.84
C GLU A 418 2.20 -52.66 -12.28
N GLU A 419 2.73 -52.73 -13.51
CA GLU A 419 3.72 -51.77 -14.04
C GLU A 419 3.23 -50.30 -14.02
N ASP A 420 1.91 -50.07 -14.03
CA ASP A 420 1.29 -48.73 -13.95
C ASP A 420 1.54 -48.02 -12.60
N VAL A 421 2.03 -48.74 -11.58
CA VAL A 421 2.38 -48.16 -10.28
C VAL A 421 3.52 -47.13 -10.38
N TYR A 422 4.49 -47.34 -11.28
CA TYR A 422 5.65 -46.47 -11.38
C TYR A 422 5.30 -45.08 -11.89
N GLU A 423 4.33 -44.98 -12.81
CA GLU A 423 3.79 -43.70 -13.26
C GLU A 423 3.15 -42.95 -12.09
N ILE A 424 2.43 -43.66 -11.24
CA ILE A 424 1.69 -43.06 -10.12
C ILE A 424 2.60 -42.53 -9.02
N LEU A 425 3.77 -43.17 -8.81
CA LEU A 425 4.76 -42.79 -7.80
C LEU A 425 5.61 -41.57 -8.19
N THR A 426 5.52 -41.10 -9.44
CA THR A 426 6.22 -39.89 -9.91
C THR A 426 5.73 -38.62 -9.21
N ILE A 427 6.62 -37.64 -9.06
CA ILE A 427 6.27 -36.32 -8.51
C ILE A 427 5.20 -35.64 -9.37
N GLU A 428 5.30 -35.78 -10.68
CA GLU A 428 4.38 -35.23 -11.66
C GLU A 428 2.96 -35.78 -11.47
N SER A 429 2.82 -37.09 -11.23
CA SER A 429 1.54 -37.73 -10.86
C SER A 429 1.03 -37.21 -9.53
N CYS A 430 1.88 -37.13 -8.49
CA CYS A 430 1.51 -36.58 -7.20
C CYS A 430 0.89 -35.18 -7.36
N LEU A 431 1.58 -34.27 -8.04
CA LEU A 431 1.07 -32.92 -8.26
C LEU A 431 -0.24 -32.95 -9.06
N SER A 432 -0.27 -33.67 -10.17
CA SER A 432 -1.41 -33.68 -11.11
C SER A 432 -2.72 -34.22 -10.50
N LYS A 433 -2.64 -35.20 -9.59
CA LYS A 433 -3.83 -35.77 -8.92
C LYS A 433 -4.56 -34.78 -8.01
N ARG A 434 -3.87 -33.76 -7.50
CA ARG A 434 -4.44 -32.75 -6.60
C ARG A 434 -5.10 -31.62 -7.40
N CYS A 435 -6.09 -31.99 -8.21
CA CYS A 435 -6.70 -31.15 -9.23
C CYS A 435 -7.99 -30.43 -8.80
N ALA A 436 -8.44 -30.57 -7.55
CA ALA A 436 -9.55 -29.79 -7.03
C ALA A 436 -9.16 -28.31 -6.85
N LYS A 437 -10.14 -27.42 -6.71
CA LYS A 437 -9.90 -25.99 -6.45
C LYS A 437 -8.98 -25.81 -5.23
N GLY A 438 -7.93 -25.02 -5.38
CA GLY A 438 -6.93 -24.80 -4.34
C GLY A 438 -5.97 -25.99 -4.14
N GLY A 439 -6.00 -26.98 -5.03
CA GLY A 439 -4.98 -28.03 -5.10
C GLY A 439 -3.72 -27.58 -5.84
N VAL A 440 -2.69 -28.42 -5.79
CA VAL A 440 -1.36 -28.11 -6.31
C VAL A 440 -1.11 -28.60 -7.75
N ALA A 441 -2.12 -29.17 -8.41
CA ALA A 441 -1.99 -29.54 -9.82
C ALA A 441 -1.59 -28.33 -10.67
N PRO A 442 -0.70 -28.49 -11.67
CA PRO A 442 -0.17 -27.35 -12.44
C PRO A 442 -1.25 -26.43 -13.04
N HIS A 443 -2.35 -27.00 -13.54
CA HIS A 443 -3.46 -26.21 -14.07
C HIS A 443 -4.23 -25.43 -12.98
N GLN A 444 -4.34 -25.96 -11.75
CA GLN A 444 -4.97 -25.25 -10.63
C GLN A 444 -4.10 -24.11 -10.12
N VAL A 445 -2.77 -24.33 -10.02
CA VAL A 445 -1.84 -23.28 -9.61
C VAL A 445 -1.80 -22.16 -10.65
N ARG A 446 -1.74 -22.47 -11.95
CA ARG A 446 -1.83 -21.45 -13.02
C ARG A 446 -3.13 -20.66 -12.94
N TYR A 447 -4.25 -21.35 -12.78
CA TYR A 447 -5.54 -20.68 -12.59
C TYR A 447 -5.54 -19.74 -11.37
N ALA A 448 -4.98 -20.17 -10.23
CA ALA A 448 -4.90 -19.34 -9.04
C ALA A 448 -3.98 -18.12 -9.20
N VAL A 449 -2.84 -18.26 -9.91
CA VAL A 449 -1.97 -17.13 -10.29
C VAL A 449 -2.74 -16.12 -11.15
N GLU A 450 -3.43 -16.59 -12.20
CA GLU A 450 -4.21 -15.72 -13.10
C GLU A 450 -5.32 -14.98 -12.36
N GLU A 451 -6.05 -15.66 -11.47
CA GLU A 451 -7.12 -15.02 -10.69
C GLU A 451 -6.57 -14.03 -9.67
N ALA A 452 -5.42 -14.31 -9.05
CA ALA A 452 -4.74 -13.37 -8.16
C ALA A 452 -4.27 -12.12 -8.94
N GLN A 453 -3.70 -12.30 -10.14
CA GLN A 453 -3.29 -11.19 -10.99
C GLN A 453 -4.48 -10.31 -11.39
N LYS A 454 -5.57 -10.92 -11.90
CA LYS A 454 -6.80 -10.17 -12.25
C LYS A 454 -7.36 -9.40 -11.06
N ARG A 455 -7.34 -9.98 -9.86
CA ARG A 455 -7.81 -9.33 -8.64
C ARG A 455 -6.97 -8.09 -8.32
N LEU A 456 -5.65 -8.21 -8.37
CA LEU A 456 -4.72 -7.10 -8.11
C LEU A 456 -4.81 -6.02 -9.19
N ASP A 457 -4.91 -6.39 -10.46
CA ASP A 457 -5.11 -5.45 -11.57
C ASP A 457 -6.42 -4.67 -11.42
N THR A 458 -7.49 -5.34 -10.98
CA THR A 458 -8.78 -4.69 -10.72
C THR A 458 -8.69 -3.66 -9.60
N ARG A 459 -7.91 -3.92 -8.53
CA ARG A 459 -7.71 -2.96 -7.43
C ARG A 459 -7.01 -1.69 -7.88
N VAL A 460 -5.91 -1.86 -8.63
CA VAL A 460 -5.16 -0.73 -9.21
C VAL A 460 -6.08 0.10 -10.13
N SER A 461 -6.93 -0.58 -10.91
CA SER A 461 -7.90 0.09 -11.77
C SER A 461 -9.10 0.72 -11.03
N SER A 462 -9.49 0.22 -9.86
CA SER A 462 -10.63 0.76 -9.10
C SER A 462 -10.27 2.01 -8.31
N ASP A 463 -9.01 2.15 -7.87
CA ASP A 463 -8.55 3.29 -7.08
C ASP A 463 -8.09 4.48 -7.94
N ILE A 464 -7.83 4.28 -9.24
CA ILE A 464 -7.35 5.33 -10.15
C ILE A 464 -8.38 5.53 -11.27
N GLN A 465 -9.30 6.47 -11.07
CA GLN A 465 -10.29 6.81 -12.11
C GLN A 465 -9.77 7.94 -12.99
N VAL A 466 -9.47 7.64 -14.25
CA VAL A 466 -9.15 8.68 -15.23
C VAL A 466 -10.40 9.08 -15.99
N ARG A 467 -10.70 10.38 -16.04
CA ARG A 467 -11.85 10.93 -16.75
C ARG A 467 -11.52 12.24 -17.46
N PRO A 468 -12.34 12.68 -18.44
CA PRO A 468 -12.25 14.04 -18.95
C PRO A 468 -12.39 15.08 -17.82
N ALA A 469 -11.64 16.17 -17.92
CA ALA A 469 -11.80 17.30 -17.02
C ALA A 469 -13.16 18.00 -17.25
N ARG A 470 -13.69 18.57 -16.18
CA ARG A 470 -14.94 19.34 -16.11
C ARG A 470 -14.62 20.75 -15.63
N LEU A 471 -15.54 21.68 -15.85
CA LEU A 471 -15.38 23.07 -15.36
C LEU A 471 -15.24 23.14 -13.83
N THR A 472 -15.76 22.16 -13.09
CA THR A 472 -15.60 22.04 -11.64
C THR A 472 -14.17 21.70 -11.21
N ASP A 473 -13.33 21.18 -12.11
CA ASP A 473 -11.96 20.76 -11.79
C ASP A 473 -10.93 21.89 -12.02
N VAL A 474 -11.36 23.05 -12.53
CA VAL A 474 -10.48 24.15 -12.97
C VAL A 474 -9.58 24.66 -11.84
N GLU A 475 -10.09 24.73 -10.62
CA GLU A 475 -9.33 25.20 -9.47
C GLU A 475 -8.19 24.24 -9.10
N SER A 476 -8.46 22.93 -9.07
CA SER A 476 -7.44 21.91 -8.85
C SER A 476 -6.41 21.86 -9.98
N LEU A 477 -6.87 22.01 -11.23
CA LEU A 477 -5.99 22.10 -12.40
C LEU A 477 -5.07 23.32 -12.35
N GLU A 478 -5.62 24.49 -11.99
CA GLU A 478 -4.84 25.73 -11.85
C GLU A 478 -3.73 25.57 -10.82
N GLY A 479 -4.05 25.03 -9.63
CA GLY A 479 -3.05 24.76 -8.59
C GLY A 479 -1.97 23.78 -9.04
N MET A 480 -2.36 22.68 -9.66
CA MET A 480 -1.41 21.64 -10.09
C MET A 480 -0.51 22.11 -11.25
N VAL A 481 -1.08 22.80 -12.25
CA VAL A 481 -0.31 23.35 -13.36
C VAL A 481 0.65 24.44 -12.86
N ALA A 482 0.20 25.32 -11.96
CA ALA A 482 1.05 26.35 -11.38
C ALA A 482 2.21 25.76 -10.58
N TYR A 483 1.94 24.74 -9.76
CA TYR A 483 2.96 24.05 -8.97
C TYR A 483 4.09 23.49 -9.87
N TRP A 484 3.72 22.68 -10.87
CA TRP A 484 4.70 22.07 -11.77
C TRP A 484 5.38 23.07 -12.71
N ALA A 485 4.71 24.17 -13.04
CA ALA A 485 5.34 25.27 -13.78
C ALA A 485 6.38 26.03 -12.94
N ASN A 486 6.12 26.26 -11.66
CA ASN A 486 7.07 26.89 -10.74
C ASN A 486 8.32 26.03 -10.51
N MET A 487 8.16 24.70 -10.50
CA MET A 487 9.27 23.75 -10.47
C MET A 487 10.07 23.70 -11.78
N GLY A 488 9.56 24.35 -12.83
CA GLY A 488 10.18 24.35 -14.16
C GLY A 488 10.00 23.04 -14.93
N GLU A 489 9.08 22.17 -14.51
CA GLU A 489 8.77 20.91 -15.20
C GLU A 489 7.72 21.09 -16.30
N ASN A 490 6.80 22.04 -16.13
CA ASN A 490 5.76 22.37 -17.09
C ASN A 490 5.83 23.84 -17.53
N LEU A 491 5.19 24.18 -18.65
CA LEU A 491 4.95 25.58 -19.03
C LEU A 491 3.79 26.18 -18.21
N PRO A 492 3.88 27.45 -17.79
CA PRO A 492 2.79 28.11 -17.08
C PRO A 492 1.58 28.25 -18.00
N ARG A 493 0.37 28.09 -17.43
CA ARG A 493 -0.89 28.38 -18.11
C ARG A 493 -1.79 29.22 -17.24
N SER A 494 -2.41 30.22 -17.84
CA SER A 494 -3.40 31.05 -17.16
C SER A 494 -4.71 30.30 -16.97
N ARG A 495 -5.48 30.68 -15.94
CA ARG A 495 -6.84 30.16 -15.72
C ARG A 495 -7.72 30.24 -16.96
N ASN A 496 -7.63 31.33 -17.72
CA ASN A 496 -8.42 31.52 -18.94
C ASN A 496 -8.07 30.49 -20.03
N GLU A 497 -6.80 30.09 -20.14
CA GLU A 497 -6.38 29.05 -21.07
C GLU A 497 -6.85 27.67 -20.61
N ILE A 498 -6.76 27.37 -19.31
CA ILE A 498 -7.27 26.11 -18.73
C ILE A 498 -8.79 26.00 -18.96
N VAL A 499 -9.55 27.07 -18.74
CA VAL A 499 -11.01 27.10 -18.98
C VAL A 499 -11.33 26.91 -20.46
N ARG A 500 -10.62 27.61 -21.36
CA ARG A 500 -10.82 27.51 -22.81
C ARG A 500 -10.52 26.09 -23.31
N ASP A 501 -9.46 25.50 -22.79
CA ASP A 501 -8.92 24.22 -23.26
C ASP A 501 -9.38 23.04 -22.38
N ILE A 502 -10.37 23.24 -21.49
CA ILE A 502 -10.79 22.23 -20.50
C ILE A 502 -11.15 20.88 -21.13
N GLY A 503 -11.70 20.86 -22.35
CA GLY A 503 -12.04 19.64 -23.07
C GLY A 503 -10.84 18.82 -23.56
N SER A 504 -9.64 19.41 -23.60
CA SER A 504 -8.40 18.69 -23.92
C SER A 504 -7.78 18.03 -22.69
N PHE A 505 -8.13 18.49 -21.49
CA PHE A 505 -7.63 17.94 -20.23
C PHE A 505 -8.32 16.62 -19.85
N ALA A 506 -7.53 15.75 -19.23
CA ALA A 506 -7.98 14.65 -18.42
C ALA A 506 -7.50 14.88 -16.98
N VAL A 507 -8.20 14.25 -16.06
CA VAL A 507 -7.87 14.25 -14.64
C VAL A 507 -7.89 12.83 -14.12
N VAL A 508 -7.01 12.55 -13.16
CA VAL A 508 -7.07 11.36 -12.32
C VAL A 508 -7.80 11.75 -11.05
N GLU A 509 -8.84 10.99 -10.73
CA GLU A 509 -9.64 11.13 -9.53
C GLU A 509 -9.39 9.94 -8.61
N HIS A 510 -9.11 10.23 -7.35
CA HIS A 510 -9.05 9.24 -6.29
C HIS A 510 -9.97 9.67 -5.15
N ASN A 511 -11.00 8.88 -4.86
CA ASN A 511 -11.97 9.16 -3.80
C ASN A 511 -12.61 10.57 -3.87
N GLY A 512 -12.86 11.09 -5.07
CA GLY A 512 -13.47 12.41 -5.28
C GLY A 512 -12.47 13.57 -5.40
N GLU A 513 -11.18 13.34 -5.13
CA GLU A 513 -10.11 14.34 -5.23
C GLU A 513 -9.33 14.19 -6.53
N ILE A 514 -8.94 15.31 -7.14
CA ILE A 514 -8.12 15.32 -8.36
C ILE A 514 -6.66 15.17 -7.98
N THR A 515 -6.09 13.99 -8.23
CA THR A 515 -4.72 13.64 -7.83
C THR A 515 -3.71 13.73 -8.97
N GLY A 516 -4.19 13.93 -10.21
CA GLY A 516 -3.34 14.15 -11.37
C GLY A 516 -4.07 14.80 -12.53
N CYS A 517 -3.33 15.43 -13.44
CA CYS A 517 -3.86 16.01 -14.67
C CYS A 517 -2.87 15.94 -15.82
N ALA A 518 -3.41 15.99 -17.04
CA ALA A 518 -2.65 16.14 -18.27
C ALA A 518 -3.59 16.58 -19.39
N SER A 519 -3.05 17.20 -20.43
CA SER A 519 -3.79 17.70 -21.59
C SER A 519 -3.27 17.07 -22.87
N LEU A 520 -4.18 16.68 -23.77
CA LEU A 520 -3.83 16.25 -25.12
C LEU A 520 -4.10 17.38 -26.11
N TYR A 521 -3.04 18.02 -26.58
CA TYR A 521 -3.13 19.12 -27.54
C TYR A 521 -2.92 18.61 -28.96
N VAL A 522 -3.88 18.85 -29.86
CA VAL A 522 -3.85 18.36 -31.24
C VAL A 522 -3.37 19.47 -32.16
N TYR A 523 -2.30 19.22 -32.91
CA TYR A 523 -1.73 20.20 -33.85
C TYR A 523 -2.35 20.11 -35.25
N ASP A 524 -2.55 18.88 -35.73
CA ASP A 524 -3.17 18.57 -37.02
C ASP A 524 -3.73 17.14 -37.01
N SER A 525 -4.21 16.65 -38.16
CA SER A 525 -4.85 15.34 -38.30
C SER A 525 -3.93 14.15 -37.98
N GLY A 526 -2.62 14.34 -37.88
CA GLY A 526 -1.65 13.26 -37.66
C GLY A 526 -0.84 13.37 -36.38
N LEU A 527 -0.84 14.52 -35.68
CA LEU A 527 0.07 14.79 -34.57
C LEU A 527 -0.62 15.44 -33.36
N ALA A 528 -0.37 14.89 -32.17
CA ALA A 528 -0.74 15.48 -30.90
C ALA A 528 0.40 15.45 -29.87
N GLU A 529 0.28 16.26 -28.83
CA GLU A 529 1.22 16.38 -27.72
C GLU A 529 0.52 16.15 -26.39
N ILE A 530 1.16 15.38 -25.51
CA ILE A 530 0.78 15.33 -24.09
C ILE A 530 1.48 16.49 -23.38
N ARG A 531 0.70 17.37 -22.75
CA ARG A 531 1.15 18.59 -22.08
C ARG A 531 0.65 18.66 -20.66
N SER A 532 1.29 19.51 -19.86
CA SER A 532 0.82 19.86 -18.51
C SER A 532 0.57 18.61 -17.66
N LEU A 533 1.39 17.58 -17.84
CA LEU A 533 1.32 16.37 -17.02
C LEU A 533 1.79 16.73 -15.61
N GLY A 534 0.92 16.55 -14.64
CA GLY A 534 1.21 16.77 -13.24
C GLY A 534 0.52 15.72 -12.38
N VAL A 535 1.19 15.29 -11.33
CA VAL A 535 0.61 14.47 -10.27
C VAL A 535 0.82 15.23 -8.96
N GLU A 536 -0.14 15.22 -8.05
CA GLU A 536 0.05 15.83 -6.74
C GLU A 536 1.23 15.19 -6.00
N ALA A 537 1.99 15.97 -5.23
CA ALA A 537 3.23 15.51 -4.59
C ALA A 537 3.04 14.25 -3.72
N GLY A 538 1.93 14.18 -2.97
CA GLY A 538 1.59 13.01 -2.14
C GLY A 538 1.14 11.77 -2.91
N TRP A 539 0.99 11.86 -4.24
CA TRP A 539 0.49 10.81 -5.12
C TRP A 539 1.54 10.36 -6.16
N GLN A 540 2.75 10.91 -6.14
CA GLN A 540 3.80 10.49 -7.07
C GLN A 540 4.23 9.03 -6.84
N GLY A 541 4.53 8.31 -7.92
CA GLY A 541 4.96 6.90 -7.87
C GLY A 541 3.82 5.90 -7.65
N GLN A 542 2.57 6.34 -7.59
CA GLN A 542 1.41 5.50 -7.27
C GLN A 542 0.54 5.11 -8.49
N GLY A 543 1.01 5.37 -9.71
CA GLY A 543 0.38 4.93 -10.97
C GLY A 543 -0.50 5.95 -11.70
N GLN A 544 -0.82 7.10 -11.09
CA GLN A 544 -1.68 8.16 -11.64
C GLN A 544 -1.13 8.71 -12.97
N GLY A 545 0.18 8.97 -13.01
CA GLY A 545 0.86 9.44 -14.22
C GLY A 545 0.78 8.44 -15.37
N ALA A 546 0.98 7.15 -15.10
CA ALA A 546 0.87 6.11 -16.12
C ALA A 546 -0.58 5.97 -16.62
N ALA A 547 -1.55 5.98 -15.70
CA ALA A 547 -2.96 5.88 -16.02
C ALA A 547 -3.44 7.03 -16.93
N ILE A 548 -3.03 8.27 -16.63
CA ILE A 548 -3.45 9.43 -17.45
C ILE A 548 -2.76 9.46 -18.82
N VAL A 549 -1.49 9.07 -18.90
CA VAL A 549 -0.78 8.94 -20.19
C VAL A 549 -1.46 7.89 -21.06
N HIS A 550 -1.77 6.72 -20.50
CA HIS A 550 -2.48 5.65 -21.22
C HIS A 550 -3.87 6.10 -21.70
N TYR A 551 -4.62 6.82 -20.85
CA TYR A 551 -5.90 7.40 -21.22
C TYR A 551 -5.79 8.38 -22.40
N LEU A 552 -4.80 9.28 -22.39
CA LEU A 552 -4.62 10.26 -23.46
C LEU A 552 -4.12 9.62 -24.76
N VAL A 553 -3.26 8.61 -24.68
CA VAL A 553 -2.85 7.82 -25.85
C VAL A 553 -4.05 7.11 -26.48
N ASN A 554 -4.93 6.51 -25.68
CA ASN A 554 -6.17 5.91 -26.16
C ASN A 554 -7.13 6.96 -26.75
N LYS A 555 -7.24 8.14 -26.15
CA LYS A 555 -8.01 9.27 -26.69
C LYS A 555 -7.48 9.70 -28.07
N ALA A 556 -6.17 9.82 -28.23
CA ALA A 556 -5.52 10.14 -29.51
C ALA A 556 -5.79 9.05 -30.56
N ARG A 557 -5.72 7.77 -30.19
CA ARG A 557 -6.04 6.64 -31.07
C ARG A 557 -7.49 6.70 -31.57
N ASN A 558 -8.44 7.00 -30.68
CA ASN A 558 -9.85 7.15 -31.03
C ASN A 558 -10.12 8.35 -31.94
N MET A 559 -9.23 9.34 -31.95
CA MET A 559 -9.25 10.50 -32.85
C MET A 559 -8.53 10.24 -34.19
N ALA A 560 -8.06 9.00 -34.43
CA ALA A 560 -7.26 8.62 -35.59
C ALA A 560 -5.96 9.44 -35.75
N ILE A 561 -5.36 9.85 -34.63
CA ILE A 561 -4.06 10.51 -34.61
C ILE A 561 -2.97 9.45 -34.79
N ASN A 562 -2.01 9.72 -35.67
CA ASN A 562 -0.96 8.75 -36.01
C ASN A 562 0.19 8.76 -35.00
N LYS A 563 0.52 9.93 -34.45
CA LYS A 563 1.69 10.12 -33.58
C LYS A 563 1.34 11.02 -32.39
N VAL A 564 1.78 10.60 -31.20
CA VAL A 564 1.73 11.42 -29.99
C VAL A 564 3.16 11.67 -29.52
N PHE A 565 3.51 12.90 -29.19
CA PHE A 565 4.82 13.23 -28.64
C PHE A 565 4.72 13.92 -27.28
N VAL A 566 5.86 14.01 -26.60
CA VAL A 566 6.04 14.74 -25.36
C VAL A 566 7.42 15.38 -25.30
N LEU A 567 7.50 16.57 -24.71
CA LEU A 567 8.74 17.20 -24.28
C LEU A 567 8.83 17.04 -22.77
N THR A 568 9.91 16.42 -22.27
CA THR A 568 10.03 16.05 -20.85
C THR A 568 11.47 16.09 -20.36
N ARG A 569 11.67 16.31 -19.05
CA ARG A 569 12.95 16.12 -18.35
C ARG A 569 13.06 14.75 -17.68
N THR A 570 11.99 13.97 -17.71
CA THR A 570 11.91 12.62 -17.12
C THR A 570 11.69 11.56 -18.22
N PRO A 571 12.64 11.39 -19.16
CA PRO A 571 12.47 10.47 -20.29
C PRO A 571 12.19 9.03 -19.87
N GLU A 572 12.82 8.58 -18.79
CA GLU A 572 12.67 7.21 -18.28
C GLU A 572 11.21 6.86 -17.93
N PHE A 573 10.44 7.83 -17.45
CA PHE A 573 9.02 7.63 -17.14
C PHE A 573 8.22 7.34 -18.42
N PHE A 574 8.39 8.14 -19.48
CA PHE A 574 7.66 7.97 -20.74
C PHE A 574 8.15 6.76 -21.54
N MET A 575 9.43 6.41 -21.46
CA MET A 575 9.98 5.20 -22.08
C MET A 575 9.36 3.91 -21.52
N LYS A 576 8.98 3.89 -20.23
CA LYS A 576 8.20 2.80 -19.63
C LYS A 576 6.77 2.70 -20.16
N GLN A 577 6.30 3.72 -20.89
CA GLN A 577 4.97 3.81 -21.51
C GLN A 577 5.04 3.73 -23.04
N ASP A 578 6.07 3.06 -23.58
CA ASP A 578 6.31 2.83 -25.01
C ASP A 578 6.65 4.08 -25.85
N PHE A 579 6.99 5.21 -25.23
CA PHE A 579 7.52 6.37 -25.97
C PHE A 579 9.00 6.16 -26.32
N LEU A 580 9.36 6.43 -27.57
CA LEU A 580 10.72 6.31 -28.08
C LEU A 580 11.36 7.70 -28.24
N PRO A 581 12.66 7.87 -27.95
CA PRO A 581 13.36 9.13 -28.18
C PRO A 581 13.26 9.60 -29.64
N THR A 582 12.97 10.88 -29.84
CA THR A 582 12.91 11.53 -31.16
C THR A 582 13.66 12.86 -31.16
N SER A 583 13.87 13.45 -32.34
CA SER A 583 14.57 14.74 -32.46
C SER A 583 13.58 15.90 -32.45
N LYS A 584 13.86 16.93 -31.65
CA LYS A 584 13.09 18.20 -31.66
C LYS A 584 13.05 18.85 -33.05
N MET A 585 14.07 18.62 -33.89
CA MET A 585 14.11 19.15 -35.27
C MET A 585 13.08 18.49 -36.20
N LEU A 586 12.49 17.37 -35.81
CA LEU A 586 11.46 16.66 -36.56
C LEU A 586 10.04 17.10 -36.14
N LEU A 587 9.92 17.96 -35.12
CA LEU A 587 8.64 18.50 -34.65
C LEU A 587 8.24 19.74 -35.49
N PRO A 588 6.94 19.96 -35.78
CA PRO A 588 6.49 21.12 -36.56
C PRO A 588 6.93 22.46 -35.95
N GLU A 589 7.16 23.49 -36.79
CA GLU A 589 7.50 24.86 -36.31
C GLU A 589 6.47 25.43 -35.33
N LYS A 590 5.19 25.03 -35.43
CA LYS A 590 4.14 25.42 -34.49
C LYS A 590 4.39 24.90 -33.07
N VAL A 591 5.16 23.81 -32.90
CA VAL A 591 5.59 23.28 -31.60
C VAL A 591 6.64 24.19 -30.97
N LEU A 592 7.59 24.67 -31.78
CA LEU A 592 8.69 25.50 -31.32
C LEU A 592 8.24 26.91 -30.90
N LYS A 593 7.11 27.40 -31.42
CA LYS A 593 6.52 28.70 -31.02
C LYS A 593 6.03 28.71 -29.57
N ASP A 594 5.51 27.59 -29.06
CA ASP A 594 5.08 27.50 -27.66
C ASP A 594 6.28 27.57 -26.70
N CYS A 595 7.49 27.22 -27.17
CA CYS A 595 8.73 27.34 -26.43
C CYS A 595 9.27 28.79 -26.34
N GLU A 596 8.74 29.75 -27.10
CA GLU A 596 9.16 31.17 -27.03
C GLU A 596 8.79 31.81 -25.67
N GLN A 597 7.73 31.30 -25.02
CA GLN A 597 7.30 31.72 -23.68
C GLN A 597 8.00 30.95 -22.56
N CYS A 598 8.91 30.02 -22.90
CA CYS A 598 9.63 29.22 -21.90
C CYS A 598 10.63 30.09 -21.12
N PRO A 599 10.60 30.07 -19.77
CA PRO A 599 11.54 30.83 -18.94
C PRO A 599 13.01 30.51 -19.20
N ARG A 600 13.32 29.33 -19.76
CA ARG A 600 14.69 28.86 -20.02
C ARG A 600 15.22 29.15 -21.42
N GLN A 601 14.37 29.54 -22.38
CA GLN A 601 14.75 29.86 -23.77
C GLN A 601 15.84 28.92 -24.35
N HIS A 602 17.06 29.44 -24.55
CA HIS A 602 18.21 28.72 -25.14
C HIS A 602 18.86 27.66 -24.23
N ALA A 603 18.45 27.55 -22.96
CA ALA A 603 18.94 26.56 -21.99
C ALA A 603 17.95 25.38 -21.80
N CYS A 604 17.09 25.11 -22.78
CA CYS A 604 16.11 24.02 -22.72
C CYS A 604 16.78 22.64 -22.76
N ASP A 605 16.65 21.91 -21.65
CA ASP A 605 17.19 20.58 -21.37
C ASP A 605 16.17 19.44 -21.55
N GLU A 606 14.94 19.76 -21.96
CA GLU A 606 13.93 18.73 -22.27
C GLU A 606 14.37 17.85 -23.43
N VAL A 607 13.97 16.59 -23.40
CA VAL A 607 14.12 15.65 -24.51
C VAL A 607 12.76 15.37 -25.12
N ALA A 608 12.75 15.13 -26.43
CA ALA A 608 11.53 14.78 -27.16
C ALA A 608 11.40 13.25 -27.22
N LEU A 609 10.21 12.74 -26.90
CA LEU A 609 9.86 11.34 -27.16
C LEU A 609 8.54 11.28 -27.93
N GLU A 610 8.35 10.23 -28.72
CA GLU A 610 7.14 9.98 -29.50
C GLU A 610 6.69 8.53 -29.41
N VAL A 611 5.39 8.31 -29.58
CA VAL A 611 4.80 6.99 -29.79
C VAL A 611 4.03 7.01 -31.12
N ASN A 612 4.28 6.00 -31.95
CA ASN A 612 3.59 5.79 -33.22
C ASN A 612 2.40 4.85 -33.00
N LEU A 613 1.18 5.36 -33.15
CA LEU A 613 -0.05 4.62 -32.85
C LEU A 613 -0.43 3.62 -33.96
N ASN A 614 0.20 3.69 -35.14
CA ASN A 614 -0.07 2.80 -36.27
C ASN A 614 0.82 1.54 -36.28
N GLU A 615 2.01 1.56 -35.67
CA GLU A 615 2.94 0.43 -35.66
C GLU A 615 2.57 -0.66 -34.63
N GLN A 616 1.80 -0.31 -33.58
CA GLN A 616 1.29 -1.28 -32.60
C GLN A 616 0.24 -2.26 -33.16
N LEU A 617 -0.36 -1.99 -34.32
CA LEU A 617 -1.31 -2.91 -34.97
C LEU A 617 -0.62 -4.17 -35.52
N ILE A 618 0.68 -4.11 -35.82
CA ILE A 618 1.42 -5.20 -36.47
C ILE A 618 1.94 -6.22 -35.44
N MET A 619 2.18 -5.81 -34.19
CA MET A 619 2.64 -6.70 -33.12
C MET A 619 1.51 -7.50 -32.43
N GLN A 620 0.25 -7.05 -32.51
CA GLN A 620 -0.88 -7.82 -31.96
C GLN A 620 -1.46 -8.86 -32.94
N THR A 621 -1.17 -8.74 -34.24
CA THR A 621 -1.65 -9.67 -35.28
C THR A 621 -0.66 -10.77 -35.65
N THR A 622 0.57 -10.73 -35.12
CA THR A 622 1.60 -11.77 -35.32
C THR A 622 1.70 -12.79 -34.18
N SER A 623 0.80 -12.73 -33.20
CA SER A 623 0.71 -13.65 -32.05
C SER A 623 -0.52 -14.56 -32.10
N LEU A 624 -1.02 -14.88 -33.31
CA LEU A 624 -2.07 -15.89 -33.55
C LEU A 624 -1.49 -17.14 -34.21
#